data_AF-A0A8T4K6C2-F1
#
_entry.id   AF-A0A8T4K6C2-F1
#
_cell.length_a   1.000
_cell.length_b   1.000
_cell.length_c   1.000
_cell.angle_alpha   90.00
_cell.angle_beta   90.00
_cell.angle_gamma   90.00
#
_symmetry.space_group_name_H-M   'P 1'
#
loop_
_entity.id
_entity.type
_entity.pdbx_description
1 polymer ?
#
loop_
_entity_poly.entity_id
_entity_poly.type
_entity_poly.pdbx_seq_one_letter_code
_entity_poly.pdbx_strand_id
1 'polypeptide(L)'
;MQTPKDPDYYLRRGLDGRENRHGVPYLDAASSLESRSLPWIVYGHHMKDGTMFADLLSYEKEEVFRSCRTVWFDTESGPGEYEIFGAFYLPGDADGADFLYEDLSDEERFREKVKEIRRLSLWEADALPKFGSRLLYLVTCEYSHGNGRFLVAAYEKSRE
;
A
#
# COMPACT_ATOMS: atom_id res chain seq x y z
N MET A 1 -13.58 0.65 0.95
CA MET A 1 -14.40 0.98 -0.25
C MET A 1 -13.70 0.48 -1.49
N GLN A 2 -14.43 -0.02 -2.48
CA GLN A 2 -13.88 -0.46 -3.77
C GLN A 2 -14.93 -0.27 -4.86
N THR A 3 -14.53 0.19 -6.04
CA THR A 3 -15.43 0.31 -7.20
C THR A 3 -14.76 -0.33 -8.43
N PRO A 4 -14.89 -1.65 -8.64
CA PRO A 4 -14.12 -2.37 -9.65
C PRO A 4 -14.31 -1.88 -11.10
N LYS A 5 -15.44 -1.22 -11.39
CA LYS A 5 -15.76 -0.68 -12.73
C LYS A 5 -15.37 0.79 -12.92
N ASP A 6 -14.96 1.47 -11.85
CA ASP A 6 -14.53 2.87 -11.86
C ASP A 6 -13.41 3.05 -10.82
N PRO A 7 -12.15 2.73 -11.17
CA PRO A 7 -11.03 2.70 -10.25
C PRO A 7 -10.79 4.01 -9.50
N ASP A 8 -11.18 5.14 -10.08
CA ASP A 8 -10.99 6.48 -9.49
C ASP A 8 -12.26 7.02 -8.83
N TYR A 9 -13.28 6.20 -8.62
CA TYR A 9 -14.57 6.64 -8.10
C TYR A 9 -14.45 7.43 -6.79
N TYR A 10 -13.64 6.94 -5.85
CA TYR A 10 -13.42 7.56 -4.54
C TYR A 10 -12.25 8.55 -4.51
N LEU A 11 -11.55 8.75 -5.62
CA LEU A 11 -10.44 9.70 -5.71
C LEU A 11 -10.93 11.13 -5.42
N ARG A 12 -12.15 11.50 -5.83
CA ARG A 12 -12.73 12.83 -5.58
C ARG A 12 -14.12 12.76 -4.97
N ARG A 13 -14.40 11.70 -4.19
CA ARG A 13 -15.70 11.50 -3.56
C ARG A 13 -15.57 11.09 -2.10
N GLY A 14 -16.53 11.52 -1.29
CA GLY A 14 -16.72 11.04 0.07
C GLY A 14 -17.38 9.66 0.10
N LEU A 15 -17.55 9.11 1.31
CA LEU A 15 -18.25 7.84 1.54
C LEU A 15 -19.72 7.87 1.11
N ASP A 16 -20.34 9.05 1.08
CA ASP A 16 -21.70 9.27 0.62
C ASP A 16 -21.80 9.40 -0.92
N GLY A 17 -20.69 9.24 -1.64
CA GLY A 17 -20.60 9.37 -3.09
C GLY A 17 -20.65 10.81 -3.60
N ARG A 18 -20.70 11.81 -2.72
CA ARG A 18 -20.69 13.23 -3.12
C ARG A 18 -19.27 13.69 -3.42
N GLU A 19 -19.15 14.72 -4.25
CA GLU A 19 -17.87 15.31 -4.59
C GLU A 19 -17.15 15.81 -3.33
N ASN A 20 -15.91 15.38 -3.17
CA ASN A 20 -15.02 15.80 -2.10
C ASN A 20 -13.60 15.83 -2.66
N ARG A 21 -12.99 17.02 -2.69
CA ARG A 21 -11.63 17.20 -3.21
C ARG A 21 -10.56 16.38 -2.48
N HIS A 22 -10.81 15.99 -1.23
CA HIS A 22 -9.92 15.16 -0.43
C HIS A 22 -10.07 13.68 -0.75
N GLY A 23 -11.15 13.27 -1.44
CA GLY A 23 -11.51 11.87 -1.62
C GLY A 23 -11.64 11.12 -0.30
N VAL A 24 -11.40 9.81 -0.34
CA VAL A 24 -11.18 8.95 0.82
C VAL A 24 -10.17 7.86 0.45
N PRO A 25 -9.49 7.20 1.41
CA PRO A 25 -8.72 6.01 1.10
C PRO A 25 -9.60 4.91 0.48
N TYR A 26 -9.14 4.29 -0.59
CA TYR A 26 -9.90 3.27 -1.32
C TYR A 26 -9.02 2.13 -1.83
N LEU A 27 -9.61 0.93 -1.90
CA LEU A 27 -8.96 -0.26 -2.44
C LEU A 27 -8.97 -0.21 -3.98
N ASP A 28 -7.83 -0.52 -4.58
CA ASP A 28 -7.66 -0.62 -6.02
C ASP A 28 -8.63 -1.62 -6.65
N ALA A 29 -9.07 -1.36 -7.89
CA ALA A 29 -10.05 -2.17 -8.59
C ALA A 29 -9.58 -3.61 -8.92
N ALA A 30 -8.28 -3.81 -9.10
CA ALA A 30 -7.66 -5.11 -9.37
C ALA A 30 -7.38 -5.93 -8.10
N SER A 31 -7.25 -5.27 -6.94
CA SER A 31 -7.12 -5.99 -5.66
C SER A 31 -8.37 -6.80 -5.37
N SER A 32 -8.21 -8.08 -5.01
CA SER A 32 -9.32 -8.94 -4.62
C SER A 32 -9.17 -9.35 -3.17
N LEU A 33 -10.23 -9.16 -2.37
CA LEU A 33 -10.25 -9.62 -0.98
C LEU A 33 -10.19 -11.16 -0.90
N GLU A 34 -10.69 -11.85 -1.92
CA GLU A 34 -10.72 -13.31 -2.00
C GLU A 34 -9.40 -13.92 -2.46
N SER A 35 -8.74 -13.31 -3.47
CA SER A 35 -7.48 -13.84 -4.02
C SER A 35 -6.25 -13.32 -3.29
N ARG A 36 -5.27 -14.19 -3.03
CA ARG A 36 -3.94 -13.83 -2.49
C ARG A 36 -2.88 -13.56 -3.58
N SER A 37 -3.24 -13.68 -4.85
CA SER A 37 -2.30 -13.52 -5.97
C SER A 37 -1.77 -12.09 -6.13
N LEU A 38 -2.60 -11.09 -5.82
CA LEU A 38 -2.22 -9.68 -5.87
C LEU A 38 -2.18 -9.07 -4.46
N PRO A 39 -1.28 -8.10 -4.23
CA PRO A 39 -1.33 -7.24 -3.06
C PRO A 39 -2.67 -6.51 -2.95
N TRP A 40 -3.10 -6.22 -1.73
CA TRP A 40 -4.15 -5.23 -1.50
C TRP A 40 -3.53 -3.84 -1.61
N ILE A 41 -3.95 -3.08 -2.60
CA ILE A 41 -3.41 -1.74 -2.86
C ILE A 41 -4.45 -0.74 -2.41
N VAL A 42 -4.11 0.07 -1.42
CA VAL A 42 -4.95 1.15 -0.93
C VAL A 42 -4.34 2.47 -1.37
N TYR A 43 -5.11 3.25 -2.12
CA TYR A 43 -4.73 4.60 -2.50
C TYR A 43 -5.33 5.61 -1.55
N GLY A 44 -4.58 6.69 -1.29
CA GLY A 44 -5.07 7.86 -0.59
C GLY A 44 -4.32 9.11 -1.05
N HIS A 45 -5.02 10.25 -1.02
CA HIS A 45 -4.40 11.52 -1.39
C HIS A 45 -3.29 11.94 -0.43
N HIS A 46 -2.26 12.56 -0.98
CA HIS A 46 -1.29 13.33 -0.22
C HIS A 46 -1.76 14.78 -0.19
N MET A 47 -2.50 15.15 0.85
CA MET A 47 -3.03 16.49 0.97
C MET A 47 -2.01 17.43 1.62
N LYS A 48 -1.88 18.66 1.09
CA LYS A 48 -0.96 19.69 1.62
C LYS A 48 -1.27 20.13 3.05
N ASP A 49 -2.48 19.85 3.54
CA ASP A 49 -2.90 20.13 4.91
C ASP A 49 -2.60 18.97 5.88
N GLY A 50 -1.88 17.93 5.43
CA GLY A 50 -1.50 16.78 6.24
C GLY A 50 -2.57 15.70 6.36
N THR A 51 -3.72 15.84 5.70
CA THR A 51 -4.80 14.85 5.79
C THR A 51 -4.61 13.66 4.85
N MET A 52 -5.42 12.61 5.05
CA MET A 52 -5.43 11.38 4.26
C MET A 52 -4.11 10.60 4.38
N PHE A 53 -3.37 10.40 3.29
CA PHE A 53 -2.13 9.63 3.27
C PHE A 53 -0.89 10.54 3.24
N ALA A 54 -1.02 11.84 3.52
CA ALA A 54 0.11 12.74 3.62
C ALA A 54 1.16 12.25 4.64
N ASP A 55 0.71 11.68 5.76
CA ASP A 55 1.59 11.14 6.79
C ASP A 55 2.37 9.89 6.35
N LEU A 56 2.07 9.27 5.21
CA LEU A 56 2.91 8.17 4.70
C LEU A 56 4.34 8.64 4.43
N LEU A 57 4.56 9.90 4.02
CA LEU A 57 5.92 10.41 3.82
C LEU A 57 6.69 10.55 5.14
N SER A 58 6.04 10.48 6.30
CA SER A 58 6.77 10.46 7.59
C SER A 58 7.65 9.23 7.74
N TYR A 59 7.39 8.14 7.00
CA TYR A 59 8.26 6.95 6.92
C TYR A 59 9.60 7.21 6.22
N GLU A 60 9.81 8.39 5.61
CA GLU A 60 11.14 8.87 5.24
C GLU A 60 12.06 9.06 6.45
N LYS A 61 11.52 9.07 7.68
CA LYS A 61 12.30 9.14 8.92
C LYS A 61 12.42 7.74 9.52
N GLU A 62 13.65 7.30 9.75
CA GLU A 62 13.94 6.00 10.35
C GLU A 62 13.21 5.79 11.70
N GLU A 63 13.12 6.84 12.51
CA GLU A 63 12.41 6.81 13.80
C GLU A 63 10.94 6.40 13.64
N VAL A 64 10.25 6.94 12.63
CA VAL A 64 8.84 6.59 12.35
C VAL A 64 8.75 5.15 11.86
N PHE A 65 9.63 4.75 10.94
CA PHE A 65 9.66 3.38 10.45
C PHE A 65 9.91 2.35 11.57
N ARG A 66 10.75 2.68 12.56
CA ARG A 66 11.04 1.80 13.70
C ARG A 66 9.95 1.81 14.77
N SER A 67 9.32 2.96 15.03
CA SER A 67 8.32 3.09 16.11
C SER A 67 6.88 2.78 15.68
N CYS A 68 6.56 2.97 14.40
CA CYS A 68 5.21 2.81 13.84
C CYS A 68 5.18 1.68 12.79
N ARG A 69 5.34 0.43 13.21
CA ARG A 69 5.38 -0.73 12.30
C ARG A 69 4.04 -1.41 12.03
N THR A 70 3.02 -1.14 12.81
CA THR A 70 1.73 -1.84 12.70
C THR A 70 0.71 -1.02 11.92
N VAL A 71 0.08 -1.64 10.93
CA VAL A 71 -1.11 -1.13 10.23
C VAL A 71 -2.30 -2.01 10.61
N TRP A 72 -3.38 -1.39 11.06
CA TRP A 72 -4.65 -2.07 11.27
C TRP A 72 -5.53 -1.92 10.04
N PHE A 73 -5.92 -3.04 9.43
CA PHE A 73 -6.75 -3.06 8.24
C PHE A 73 -7.82 -4.13 8.37
N ASP A 74 -9.04 -3.67 8.60
CA ASP A 74 -10.19 -4.54 8.88
C ASP A 74 -11.02 -4.74 7.61
N THR A 75 -11.50 -5.96 7.42
CA THR A 75 -12.45 -6.32 6.37
C THR A 75 -13.75 -6.84 6.99
N GLU A 76 -14.74 -7.16 6.16
CA GLU A 76 -15.95 -7.84 6.62
C GLU A 76 -15.65 -9.20 7.27
N SER A 77 -14.51 -9.82 6.95
CA SER A 77 -14.05 -11.07 7.57
C SER A 77 -13.44 -10.88 8.97
N GLY A 78 -13.23 -9.63 9.41
CA GLY A 78 -12.74 -9.30 10.73
C GLY A 78 -11.44 -8.47 10.72
N PRO A 79 -10.84 -8.27 11.89
CA PRO A 79 -9.71 -7.37 12.05
C PRO A 79 -8.41 -7.93 11.49
N GLY A 80 -7.56 -7.07 10.94
CA GLY A 80 -6.27 -7.46 10.38
C GLY A 80 -5.12 -6.65 10.96
N GLU A 81 -4.13 -7.34 11.52
CA GLU A 81 -2.88 -6.73 11.98
C GLU A 81 -1.79 -6.95 10.92
N TYR A 82 -1.25 -5.87 10.38
CA TYR A 82 -0.23 -5.90 9.34
C TYR A 82 1.06 -5.26 9.83
N GLU A 83 2.20 -5.86 9.47
CA GLU A 83 3.51 -5.35 9.82
C GLU A 83 4.23 -4.75 8.60
N ILE A 84 4.67 -3.51 8.73
CA ILE A 84 5.39 -2.77 7.69
C ILE A 84 6.79 -3.36 7.53
N PHE A 85 7.18 -3.67 6.30
CA PHE A 85 8.51 -4.18 5.98
C PHE A 85 9.23 -3.41 4.88
N GLY A 86 8.58 -2.40 4.29
CA GLY A 86 9.23 -1.50 3.35
C GLY A 86 8.54 -0.15 3.25
N ALA A 87 9.34 0.90 3.03
CA ALA A 87 8.85 2.25 2.70
C ALA A 87 9.78 2.89 1.67
N PHE A 88 9.27 3.26 0.50
CA PHE A 88 10.10 3.72 -0.62
C PHE A 88 9.32 4.50 -1.68
N TYR A 89 10.07 5.16 -2.56
CA TYR A 89 9.54 5.83 -3.74
C TYR A 89 9.42 4.86 -4.91
N LEU A 90 8.30 4.93 -5.59
CA LEU A 90 8.01 4.19 -6.81
C LEU A 90 7.75 5.19 -7.95
N PRO A 91 8.24 4.96 -9.18
CA PRO A 91 7.91 5.82 -10.30
C PRO A 91 6.42 5.75 -10.63
N GLY A 92 5.86 6.83 -11.19
CA GLY A 92 4.44 6.89 -11.60
C GLY A 92 4.20 6.49 -13.05
N ASP A 93 5.11 5.75 -13.66
CA ASP A 93 5.06 5.27 -15.04
C ASP A 93 4.72 3.77 -15.11
N ALA A 94 5.01 3.14 -16.25
CA ALA A 94 4.73 1.73 -16.48
C ALA A 94 5.51 0.81 -15.52
N ASP A 95 6.76 1.14 -15.19
CA ASP A 95 7.58 0.31 -14.30
C ASP A 95 6.96 0.27 -12.89
N GLY A 96 6.42 1.41 -12.44
CA GLY A 96 5.68 1.47 -11.17
C GLY A 96 4.37 0.69 -11.21
N ALA A 97 3.67 0.68 -12.34
CA ALA A 97 2.47 -0.13 -12.50
C ALA A 97 2.80 -1.63 -12.48
N ASP A 98 3.82 -2.06 -13.22
CA ASP A 98 4.28 -3.45 -13.26
C ASP A 98 4.68 -3.94 -11.86
N PHE A 99 5.31 -3.08 -11.06
CA PHE A 99 5.65 -3.39 -9.68
C PHE A 99 4.41 -3.66 -8.81
N LEU A 100 3.36 -2.84 -8.93
CA LEU A 100 2.16 -2.90 -8.09
C LEU A 100 1.28 -4.11 -8.42
N TYR A 101 1.15 -4.44 -9.71
CA TYR A 101 0.19 -5.41 -10.22
C TYR A 101 0.82 -6.77 -10.57
N GLU A 102 2.03 -7.04 -10.06
CA GLU A 102 2.69 -8.33 -10.27
C GLU A 102 1.92 -9.47 -9.58
N ASP A 103 1.75 -10.59 -10.31
CA ASP A 103 1.17 -11.82 -9.77
C ASP A 103 2.18 -12.58 -8.89
N LEU A 104 1.87 -12.68 -7.60
CA LEU A 104 2.69 -13.28 -6.56
C LEU A 104 2.13 -14.65 -6.11
N SER A 105 1.33 -15.32 -6.94
CA SER A 105 0.82 -16.66 -6.68
C SER A 105 1.91 -17.74 -6.67
N ASP A 106 3.04 -17.48 -7.33
CA ASP A 106 4.21 -18.33 -7.34
C ASP A 106 5.19 -17.97 -6.21
N GLU A 107 5.79 -18.98 -5.57
CA GLU A 107 6.67 -18.79 -4.43
C GLU A 107 7.99 -18.11 -4.80
N GLU A 108 8.55 -18.40 -5.97
CA GLU A 108 9.79 -17.77 -6.43
C GLU A 108 9.54 -16.28 -6.70
N ARG A 109 8.48 -15.95 -7.44
CA ARG A 109 8.06 -14.56 -7.70
C ARG A 109 7.79 -13.79 -6.41
N PHE A 110 7.07 -14.39 -5.46
CA PHE A 110 6.82 -13.77 -4.16
C PHE A 110 8.14 -13.44 -3.43
N ARG A 111 9.08 -14.39 -3.37
CA ARG A 111 10.37 -14.18 -2.72
C ARG A 111 11.20 -13.11 -3.43
N GLU A 112 11.15 -13.05 -4.75
CA GLU A 112 11.79 -11.99 -5.54
C GLU A 112 11.19 -10.63 -5.23
N LYS A 113 9.86 -10.51 -5.20
CA LYS A 113 9.17 -9.26 -4.82
C LYS A 113 9.56 -8.79 -3.43
N VAL A 114 9.63 -9.69 -2.45
CA VAL A 114 10.03 -9.33 -1.08
C VAL A 114 11.48 -8.85 -1.02
N LYS A 115 12.40 -9.48 -1.77
CA LYS A 115 13.79 -9.02 -1.89
C LYS A 115 13.87 -7.66 -2.58
N GLU A 116 13.06 -7.45 -3.62
CA GLU A 116 12.97 -6.19 -4.33
C GLU A 116 12.49 -5.07 -3.41
N ILE A 117 11.40 -5.27 -2.66
CA ILE A 117 10.89 -4.33 -1.67
C ILE A 117 11.97 -4.00 -0.64
N ARG A 118 12.65 -5.01 -0.10
CA ARG A 118 13.74 -4.80 0.87
C ARG A 118 14.88 -3.97 0.29
N ARG A 119 15.22 -4.16 -0.99
CA ARG A 119 16.27 -3.40 -1.69
C ARG A 119 15.86 -1.95 -1.94
N LEU A 120 14.59 -1.71 -2.24
CA LEU A 120 14.06 -0.37 -2.50
C LEU A 120 13.76 0.42 -1.22
N SER A 121 13.43 -0.28 -0.13
CA SER A 121 13.10 0.32 1.16
C SER A 121 14.21 1.26 1.65
N LEU A 122 13.81 2.43 2.15
CA LEU A 122 14.71 3.39 2.78
C LEU A 122 15.37 2.80 4.04
N TRP A 123 14.64 1.93 4.74
CA TRP A 123 15.05 1.34 6.01
C TRP A 123 14.92 -0.18 5.98
N GLU A 124 15.84 -0.87 6.64
CA GLU A 124 15.82 -2.32 6.77
C GLU A 124 14.79 -2.75 7.83
N ALA A 125 13.96 -3.73 7.48
CA ALA A 125 13.00 -4.35 8.38
C ALA A 125 13.63 -5.55 9.11
N ASP A 126 13.27 -5.73 10.38
CA ASP A 126 13.76 -6.85 11.19
C ASP A 126 13.14 -8.20 10.78
N ALA A 127 11.94 -8.16 10.21
CA ALA A 127 11.19 -9.32 9.75
C ALA A 127 10.65 -9.09 8.33
N LEU A 128 10.59 -10.19 7.57
CA LEU A 128 10.10 -10.22 6.20
C LEU A 128 8.94 -11.21 6.08
N PRO A 129 7.97 -10.96 5.18
CA PRO A 129 6.88 -11.88 4.95
C PRO A 129 7.35 -13.21 4.38
N LYS A 130 6.61 -14.27 4.72
CA LYS A 130 6.78 -15.60 4.14
C LYS A 130 5.80 -15.78 2.99
N PHE A 131 6.08 -16.72 2.10
CA PHE A 131 5.14 -17.07 1.05
C PHE A 131 3.77 -17.44 1.64
N GLY A 132 2.70 -16.95 1.01
CA GLY A 132 1.32 -17.08 1.49
C GLY A 132 0.84 -15.96 2.42
N SER A 133 1.74 -15.13 2.95
CA SER A 133 1.36 -13.90 3.67
C SER A 133 0.59 -12.96 2.74
N ARG A 134 -0.49 -12.34 3.26
CA ARG A 134 -1.20 -11.28 2.53
C ARG A 134 -0.36 -10.02 2.54
N LEU A 135 -0.05 -9.48 1.37
CA LEU A 135 0.60 -8.18 1.24
C LEU A 135 -0.44 -7.05 1.15
N LEU A 136 -0.12 -5.92 1.79
CA LEU A 136 -0.88 -4.68 1.80
C LEU A 136 0.07 -3.53 1.40
N TYR A 137 -0.29 -2.78 0.37
CA TYR A 137 0.43 -1.59 -0.08
C TYR A 137 -0.42 -0.35 0.18
N LEU A 138 0.11 0.60 0.94
CA LEU A 138 -0.47 1.92 1.11
C LEU A 138 0.27 2.87 0.17
N VAL A 139 -0.46 3.47 -0.76
CA VAL A 139 0.14 4.25 -1.85
C VAL A 139 -0.43 5.65 -1.87
N THR A 140 0.46 6.63 -1.93
CA THR A 140 0.09 8.03 -2.11
C THR A 140 0.93 8.69 -3.19
N CYS A 141 0.43 9.80 -3.74
CA CYS A 141 1.17 10.56 -4.73
C CYS A 141 2.32 11.35 -4.08
N GLU A 142 3.46 11.35 -4.76
CA GLU A 142 4.64 12.12 -4.41
C GLU A 142 4.95 13.05 -5.59
N TYR A 143 4.80 14.35 -5.38
CA TYR A 143 4.88 15.34 -6.47
C TYR A 143 6.23 16.06 -6.54
N SER A 144 7.16 15.79 -5.63
CA SER A 144 8.45 16.49 -5.53
C SER A 144 9.44 16.03 -6.60
N HIS A 145 9.33 14.78 -7.09
CA HIS A 145 10.26 14.20 -8.07
C HIS A 145 9.58 13.68 -9.35
N GLY A 146 8.59 14.40 -9.89
CA GLY A 146 8.04 14.11 -11.22
C GLY A 146 7.03 12.98 -11.25
N ASN A 147 5.88 13.19 -10.60
CA ASN A 147 4.75 12.23 -10.52
C ASN A 147 5.15 10.88 -9.93
N GLY A 148 5.98 10.87 -8.88
CA GLY A 148 6.29 9.65 -8.13
C GLY A 148 5.12 9.20 -7.26
N ARG A 149 5.28 8.04 -6.65
CA ARG A 149 4.42 7.51 -5.60
C ARG A 149 5.27 7.18 -4.39
N PHE A 150 4.73 7.37 -3.21
CA PHE A 150 5.32 6.83 -1.99
C PHE A 150 4.52 5.60 -1.58
N LEU A 151 5.21 4.48 -1.40
CA LEU A 151 4.63 3.19 -1.07
C LEU A 151 5.13 2.74 0.30
N VAL A 152 4.19 2.36 1.17
CA VAL A 152 4.46 1.61 2.39
C VAL A 152 3.94 0.19 2.20
N ALA A 153 4.83 -0.78 2.28
CA ALA A 153 4.54 -2.20 2.13
C ALA A 153 4.43 -2.86 3.51
N ALA A 154 3.33 -3.58 3.72
CA ALA A 154 3.05 -4.33 4.93
C ALA A 154 2.59 -5.76 4.62
N TYR A 155 2.67 -6.66 5.60
CA TYR A 155 2.17 -8.03 5.49
C TYR A 155 1.32 -8.42 6.69
N GLU A 156 0.28 -9.21 6.45
CA GLU A 156 -0.60 -9.74 7.50
C GLU A 156 0.22 -10.62 8.46
N LYS A 157 0.18 -10.30 9.76
CA LYS A 157 0.77 -11.15 10.79
C LYS A 157 -0.10 -12.39 10.99
N SER A 158 0.53 -13.55 11.01
CA SER A 158 -0.16 -14.78 11.40
C SER A 158 -0.72 -14.62 12.81
N ARG A 159 -2.01 -14.90 12.98
CA ARG A 159 -2.59 -15.07 14.32
C ARG A 159 -2.00 -16.36 14.90
N GLU A 160 -1.26 -16.24 16.00
CA GLU A 160 -0.81 -17.39 16.80
C GLU A 160 -2.00 -18.11 17.45
#